data_AF-A0A2M7AHG0-F1
#
_entry.id   AF-A0A2M7AHG0-F1
#
_cell.length_a   1.000
_cell.length_b   1.000
_cell.length_c   1.000
_cell.angle_alpha   90.00
_cell.angle_beta   90.00
_cell.angle_gamma   90.00
#
_symmetry.space_group_name_H-M   'P 1'
#
loop_
_entity.id
_entity.type
_entity.pdbx_description
1 polymer ?
#
loop_
_entity_poly.entity_id
_entity_poly.type
_entity_poly.pdbx_seq_one_letter_code
_entity_poly.pdbx_strand_id
1 'polypeptide(L)'
;MESIKPCNTYRARAAGKKTLKLPDGQSTFKVYFVDIVERRDPERFEWKLCGRSQEGFVDLLRKSGIEGVGFVIAFPHITKVFRYGPAMETVMNVSAFKTDGLVPLSLDRGEGYVEFACLAEAVIAADEYRFWAAAGSVEEYLTQWSDFDDGPVVDHAKLRRYWESVAPDSGTCGS
;
A
#
# COMPACT_ATOMS: atom_id res chain seq x y z
N MET A 1 -19.70 -14.04 -13.83
CA MET A 1 -19.24 -13.30 -12.64
C MET A 1 -18.87 -14.34 -11.59
N GLU A 2 -17.61 -14.38 -11.16
CA GLU A 2 -17.18 -15.31 -10.12
C GLU A 2 -17.88 -15.01 -8.79
N SER A 3 -18.02 -16.03 -7.93
CA SER A 3 -18.56 -15.84 -6.58
C SER A 3 -17.59 -15.04 -5.71
N ILE A 4 -18.11 -14.09 -4.92
CA ILE A 4 -17.27 -13.28 -4.04
C ILE A 4 -16.76 -14.12 -2.88
N LYS A 5 -15.45 -14.39 -2.90
CA LYS A 5 -14.77 -15.11 -1.83
C LYS A 5 -14.77 -14.30 -0.53
N PRO A 6 -14.93 -14.94 0.65
CA PRO A 6 -14.70 -14.27 1.92
C PRO A 6 -13.31 -13.63 1.97
N CYS A 7 -13.20 -12.44 2.56
CA CYS A 7 -11.91 -11.80 2.84
C CYS A 7 -11.72 -11.59 4.34
N ASN A 8 -10.48 -11.33 4.77
CA ASN A 8 -10.15 -11.05 6.17
C ASN A 8 -10.55 -9.63 6.57
N THR A 9 -10.68 -9.40 7.88
CA THR A 9 -10.75 -8.04 8.45
C THR A 9 -9.57 -7.19 8.01
N TYR A 10 -9.76 -5.87 7.96
CA TYR A 10 -8.71 -4.93 7.64
C TYR A 10 -8.80 -3.74 8.58
N ARG A 11 -7.69 -3.49 9.28
CA ARG A 11 -7.44 -2.28 10.04
C ARG A 11 -5.96 -1.97 9.93
N ALA A 12 -5.62 -0.98 9.12
CA ALA A 12 -4.24 -0.55 8.98
C ALA A 12 -3.90 0.50 10.03
N ARG A 13 -2.67 0.44 10.57
CA ARG A 13 -2.15 1.41 11.54
C ARG A 13 -0.75 1.87 11.19
N ALA A 14 -0.46 3.14 11.44
CA ALA A 14 0.88 3.67 11.33
C ALA A 14 1.81 2.99 12.36
N ALA A 15 2.95 2.48 11.89
CA ALA A 15 3.94 1.80 12.70
C ALA A 15 5.29 2.56 12.76
N GLY A 16 5.47 3.58 11.92
CA GLY A 16 6.68 4.39 11.89
C GLY A 16 6.84 5.17 10.59
N LYS A 17 7.73 6.16 10.61
CA LYS A 17 8.10 6.98 9.44
C LYS A 17 9.63 7.15 9.41
N LYS A 18 10.24 7.08 8.23
CA LYS A 18 11.66 7.40 8.02
C LYS A 18 11.91 8.03 6.66
N THR A 19 12.80 9.01 6.61
CA THR A 19 13.35 9.49 5.33
C THR A 19 14.49 8.59 4.88
N LEU A 20 14.43 8.13 3.63
CA LEU A 20 15.50 7.40 2.96
C LEU A 20 16.16 8.30 1.91
N LYS A 21 17.47 8.46 2.01
CA LYS A 21 18.31 9.01 0.95
C LYS A 21 19.13 7.86 0.35
N LEU A 22 19.11 7.75 -0.97
CA LEU A 22 19.86 6.71 -1.68
C LEU A 22 21.28 7.17 -2.04
N PRO A 23 22.20 6.22 -2.32
CA PRO A 23 23.60 6.55 -2.58
C PRO A 23 23.86 7.38 -3.85
N ASP A 24 22.89 7.45 -4.78
CA ASP A 24 23.00 8.23 -6.01
C ASP A 24 22.94 9.76 -5.80
N GLY A 25 22.62 10.21 -4.58
CA GLY A 25 22.53 11.61 -4.21
C GLY A 25 21.31 12.35 -4.77
N GLN A 26 20.48 11.70 -5.59
CA GLN A 26 19.31 12.29 -6.24
C GLN A 26 18.01 11.66 -5.76
N SER A 27 18.03 10.36 -5.47
CA SER A 27 16.84 9.61 -5.10
C SER A 27 16.57 9.69 -3.60
N THR A 28 15.33 10.01 -3.26
CA THR A 28 14.90 10.12 -1.88
C THR A 28 13.43 9.78 -1.70
N PHE A 29 13.15 9.03 -0.65
CA PHE A 29 11.84 8.48 -0.38
C PHE A 29 11.43 8.73 1.07
N LYS A 30 10.16 9.11 1.26
CA LYS A 30 9.49 9.00 2.55
C LYS A 30 9.05 7.56 2.75
N VAL A 31 9.43 6.90 3.83
CA VAL A 31 9.06 5.50 4.13
C VAL A 31 8.01 5.50 5.24
N TYR A 32 6.82 5.00 4.92
CA TYR A 32 5.72 4.74 5.83
C TYR A 32 5.71 3.27 6.20
N PHE A 33 5.94 2.97 7.47
CA PHE A 33 5.73 1.62 8.01
C PHE A 33 4.29 1.50 8.47
N VAL A 34 3.60 0.46 8.01
CA VAL A 34 2.18 0.25 8.29
C VAL A 34 1.95 -1.20 8.71
N ASP A 35 1.16 -1.37 9.78
CA ASP A 35 0.71 -2.67 10.27
C ASP A 35 -0.71 -2.95 9.79
N ILE A 36 -1.08 -4.22 9.61
CA ILE A 36 -2.51 -4.62 9.60
C ILE A 36 -2.78 -5.40 10.87
N VAL A 37 -3.48 -4.77 11.81
CA VAL A 37 -3.75 -5.35 13.14
C VAL A 37 -5.01 -6.20 13.14
N GLU A 38 -5.23 -6.93 14.24
CA GLU A 38 -6.45 -7.74 14.50
C GLU A 38 -6.64 -8.90 13.51
N ARG A 39 -5.59 -9.28 12.78
CA ARG A 39 -5.57 -10.50 11.96
C ARG A 39 -5.17 -11.71 12.79
N ARG A 40 -5.55 -12.88 12.30
CA ARG A 40 -5.25 -14.18 12.94
C ARG A 40 -3.75 -14.47 13.04
N ASP A 41 -2.97 -14.02 12.06
CA ASP A 41 -1.54 -14.31 11.90
C ASP A 41 -0.72 -12.99 12.00
N PRO A 42 -0.70 -12.32 13.16
CA PRO A 42 -0.16 -10.96 13.29
C PRO A 42 1.35 -10.86 12.97
N GLU A 43 2.11 -11.95 13.12
CA GLU A 43 3.51 -12.05 12.69
C GLU A 43 3.70 -11.84 11.18
N ARG A 44 2.65 -12.01 10.37
CA ARG A 44 2.71 -11.70 8.94
C ARG A 44 2.44 -10.24 8.63
N PHE A 45 1.78 -9.51 9.53
CA PHE A 45 1.18 -8.21 9.23
C PHE A 45 1.64 -7.07 10.13
N GLU A 46 2.32 -7.36 11.24
CA GLU A 46 2.76 -6.36 12.21
C GLU A 46 4.29 -6.34 12.34
N TRP A 47 4.91 -5.17 12.17
CA TRP A 47 6.36 -4.99 12.17
C TRP A 47 7.01 -5.51 13.45
N LYS A 48 6.38 -5.25 14.61
CA LYS A 48 6.89 -5.70 15.91
C LYS A 48 6.91 -7.22 16.09
N LEU A 49 6.12 -7.96 15.30
CA LEU A 49 5.93 -9.40 15.45
C LEU A 49 6.53 -10.21 14.28
N CYS A 50 6.86 -9.55 13.16
CA CYS A 50 7.28 -10.22 11.93
C CYS A 50 8.74 -10.69 11.86
N GLY A 51 9.49 -10.54 12.96
CA GLY A 51 10.90 -10.93 13.04
C GLY A 51 11.88 -10.05 12.24
N ARG A 52 11.42 -8.95 11.65
CA ARG A 52 12.24 -7.99 10.88
C ARG A 52 12.20 -6.62 11.53
N SER A 53 13.32 -5.88 11.44
CA SER A 53 13.37 -4.48 11.89
C SER A 53 13.07 -3.52 10.75
N GLN A 54 12.48 -2.38 11.11
CA GLN A 54 12.25 -1.28 10.18
C GLN A 54 13.58 -0.75 9.62
N GLU A 55 14.62 -0.64 10.46
CA GLU A 55 15.97 -0.25 10.09
C GLU A 55 16.58 -1.21 9.05
N GLY A 56 16.49 -2.52 9.30
CA GLY A 56 17.01 -3.53 8.37
C GLY A 56 16.29 -3.47 7.02
N PHE A 57 15.00 -3.16 7.02
CA PHE A 57 14.25 -2.94 5.78
C PHE A 57 14.67 -1.65 5.04
N VAL A 58 14.94 -0.55 5.75
CA VAL A 58 15.49 0.66 5.11
C VAL A 58 16.85 0.37 4.48
N ASP A 59 17.70 -0.42 5.14
CA ASP A 59 18.99 -0.84 4.59
C ASP A 59 18.84 -1.74 3.36
N LEU A 60 17.81 -2.59 3.31
CA LEU A 60 17.47 -3.37 2.13
C LEU A 60 17.02 -2.47 0.98
N LEU A 61 16.13 -1.51 1.22
CA LEU A 61 15.72 -0.52 0.21
C LEU A 61 16.91 0.27 -0.34
N ARG A 62 17.86 0.66 0.52
CA ARG A 62 19.07 1.39 0.11
C ARG A 62 19.91 0.61 -0.91
N LYS A 63 19.84 -0.73 -0.89
CA LYS A 63 20.59 -1.64 -1.76
C LYS A 63 19.78 -2.17 -2.95
N SER A 64 18.51 -1.77 -3.07
CA SER A 64 17.56 -2.35 -4.02
C SER A 64 17.72 -1.90 -5.47
N GLY A 65 18.42 -0.77 -5.70
CA GLY A 65 18.52 -0.15 -7.02
C GLY A 65 17.27 0.63 -7.46
N ILE A 66 16.28 0.81 -6.58
CA ILE A 66 15.18 1.75 -6.81
C ILE A 66 15.74 3.17 -6.97
N GLU A 67 15.12 3.99 -7.80
CA GLU A 67 15.52 5.38 -8.07
C GLU A 67 14.27 6.30 -8.14
N GLY A 68 14.47 7.58 -7.88
CA GLY A 68 13.48 8.65 -8.01
C GLY A 68 13.16 9.36 -6.69
N VAL A 69 12.17 10.24 -6.76
CA VAL A 69 11.61 10.96 -5.62
C VAL A 69 10.18 10.49 -5.39
N GLY A 70 9.83 10.18 -4.15
CA GLY A 70 8.49 9.73 -3.82
C GLY A 70 8.36 9.20 -2.41
N PHE A 71 7.63 8.10 -2.26
CA PHE A 71 7.40 7.46 -0.97
C PHE A 71 7.24 5.95 -1.10
N VAL A 72 7.41 5.26 0.02
CA VAL A 72 7.27 3.81 0.15
C VAL A 72 6.27 3.54 1.23
N ILE A 73 5.33 2.63 0.97
CA ILE A 73 4.43 2.08 1.99
C ILE A 73 4.83 0.63 2.20
N ALA A 74 5.33 0.35 3.41
CA ALA A 74 5.92 -0.92 3.76
C ALA A 74 5.07 -1.60 4.84
N PHE A 75 4.27 -2.57 4.41
CA PHE A 75 3.75 -3.59 5.32
C PHE A 75 4.78 -4.70 5.47
N PRO A 76 4.72 -5.53 6.53
CA PRO A 76 5.63 -6.67 6.64
C PRO A 76 5.50 -7.69 5.51
N HIS A 77 4.34 -7.82 4.86
CA HIS A 77 4.12 -8.84 3.81
C HIS A 77 4.20 -8.29 2.38
N ILE A 78 3.91 -7.01 2.17
CA ILE A 78 3.97 -6.34 0.87
C ILE A 78 4.50 -4.91 1.02
N THR A 79 5.32 -4.49 0.07
CA THR A 79 5.81 -3.12 -0.05
C THR A 79 5.36 -2.55 -1.38
N LYS A 80 4.83 -1.33 -1.38
CA LYS A 80 4.63 -0.54 -2.59
C LYS A 80 5.54 0.67 -2.59
N VAL A 81 6.19 0.88 -3.73
CA VAL A 81 7.10 2.00 -3.98
C VAL A 81 6.42 2.92 -4.97
N PHE A 82 6.19 4.15 -4.56
CA PHE A 82 5.57 5.20 -5.35
C PHE A 82 6.65 6.23 -5.70
N ARG A 83 6.76 6.58 -6.98
CA ARG A 83 7.68 7.64 -7.44
C ARG A 83 6.98 8.54 -8.44
N TYR A 84 7.34 9.83 -8.44
CA TYR A 84 6.94 10.72 -9.52
C TYR A 84 7.65 10.32 -10.81
N GLY A 85 6.89 10.26 -11.89
CA GLY A 85 7.32 9.65 -13.14
C GLY A 85 8.32 10.51 -13.89
N PRO A 86 9.49 9.99 -14.31
CA PRO A 86 10.47 10.78 -15.06
C PRO A 86 9.96 11.23 -16.44
N ALA A 87 8.98 10.51 -17.00
CA ALA A 87 8.32 10.89 -18.26
C ALA A 87 7.24 11.95 -18.07
N MET A 88 6.68 12.09 -16.86
CA MET A 88 5.62 13.04 -16.52
C MET A 88 5.62 13.28 -15.01
N GLU A 89 6.23 14.37 -14.57
CA GLU A 89 6.51 14.65 -13.15
C GLU A 89 5.25 14.80 -12.29
N THR A 90 4.11 15.06 -12.91
CA THR A 90 2.80 15.16 -12.26
C THR A 90 2.10 13.81 -12.13
N VAL A 91 2.71 12.71 -12.54
CA VAL A 91 2.13 11.35 -12.50
C VAL A 91 2.88 10.49 -11.49
N MET A 92 2.13 9.74 -10.69
CA MET A 92 2.67 8.80 -9.72
C MET A 92 2.72 7.39 -10.30
N ASN A 93 3.94 6.87 -10.44
CA ASN A 93 4.20 5.47 -10.81
C ASN A 93 4.25 4.61 -9.55
N VAL A 94 3.76 3.37 -9.63
CA VAL A 94 3.79 2.41 -8.52
C VAL A 94 4.35 1.07 -8.96
N SER A 95 5.20 0.48 -8.11
CA SER A 95 5.65 -0.90 -8.19
C SER A 95 5.40 -1.61 -6.86
N ALA A 96 5.08 -2.89 -6.90
CA ALA A 96 4.84 -3.70 -5.72
C ALA A 96 5.86 -4.83 -5.58
N PHE A 97 6.17 -5.16 -4.33
CA PHE A 97 7.18 -6.15 -3.97
C PHE A 97 6.71 -6.96 -2.77
N LYS A 98 7.15 -8.21 -2.68
CA LYS A 98 7.24 -8.89 -1.39
C LYS A 98 8.25 -8.14 -0.54
N THR A 99 7.86 -7.74 0.66
CA THR A 99 8.73 -6.96 1.56
C THR A 99 10.01 -7.70 1.86
N ASP A 100 9.93 -9.03 2.00
CA ASP A 100 11.09 -9.89 2.12
C ASP A 100 11.83 -9.96 0.78
N GLY A 101 13.10 -9.56 0.79
CA GLY A 101 13.98 -9.53 -0.37
C GLY A 101 13.61 -8.54 -1.47
N LEU A 102 12.54 -7.75 -1.33
CA LEU A 102 12.02 -6.84 -2.37
C LEU A 102 11.81 -7.56 -3.72
N VAL A 103 11.26 -8.77 -3.67
CA VAL A 103 10.96 -9.54 -4.88
C VAL A 103 9.75 -8.93 -5.59
N PRO A 104 9.82 -8.60 -6.89
CA PRO A 104 8.68 -8.01 -7.61
C PRO A 104 7.40 -8.83 -7.47
N LEU A 105 6.28 -8.13 -7.30
CA LEU A 105 4.96 -8.71 -7.17
C LEU A 105 4.04 -8.11 -8.23
N SER A 106 3.37 -8.97 -9.01
CA SER A 106 2.34 -8.51 -9.94
C SER A 106 1.13 -7.98 -9.17
N LEU A 107 0.64 -6.82 -9.60
CA LEU A 107 -0.62 -6.25 -9.12
C LEU A 107 -1.83 -6.78 -9.89
N ASP A 108 -1.66 -7.67 -10.87
CA ASP A 108 -2.77 -8.24 -11.63
C ASP A 108 -3.82 -8.91 -10.72
N ARG A 109 -5.09 -8.65 -11.04
CA ARG A 109 -6.27 -9.19 -10.36
C ARG A 109 -7.22 -9.89 -11.35
N GLY A 110 -6.75 -10.20 -12.56
CA GLY A 110 -7.54 -10.80 -13.63
C GLY A 110 -8.43 -9.80 -14.37
N GLU A 111 -9.02 -10.25 -15.49
CA GLU A 111 -9.98 -9.48 -16.31
C GLU A 111 -9.46 -8.11 -16.80
N GLY A 112 -8.14 -7.94 -16.88
CA GLY A 112 -7.51 -6.66 -17.25
C GLY A 112 -7.48 -5.64 -16.11
N TYR A 113 -7.86 -6.02 -14.89
CA TYR A 113 -7.76 -5.17 -13.70
C TYR A 113 -6.46 -5.42 -12.94
N VAL A 114 -5.90 -4.34 -12.42
CA VAL A 114 -4.79 -4.35 -11.48
C VAL A 114 -5.25 -3.82 -10.13
N GLU A 115 -4.65 -4.32 -9.06
CA GLU A 115 -4.84 -3.75 -7.73
C GLU A 115 -4.24 -2.34 -7.70
N PHE A 116 -5.12 -1.38 -7.47
CA PHE A 116 -4.73 -0.01 -7.20
C PHE A 116 -4.07 0.10 -5.81
N ALA A 117 -4.86 -0.07 -4.74
CA ALA A 117 -4.41 0.17 -3.37
C ALA A 117 -5.33 -0.50 -2.35
N CYS A 118 -4.80 -0.83 -1.17
CA CYS A 118 -5.61 -0.95 0.04
C CYS A 118 -5.94 0.44 0.62
N LEU A 119 -6.77 0.51 1.67
CA LEU A 119 -7.25 1.79 2.21
C LEU A 119 -6.09 2.71 2.68
N ALA A 120 -5.16 2.21 3.49
CA ALA A 120 -4.02 3.01 3.95
C ALA A 120 -3.17 3.52 2.79
N GLU A 121 -2.92 2.67 1.80
CA GLU A 121 -2.17 3.05 0.60
C GLU A 121 -2.87 4.18 -0.17
N ALA A 122 -4.18 4.07 -0.36
CA ALA A 122 -4.96 5.08 -1.08
C ALA A 122 -4.97 6.43 -0.33
N VAL A 123 -5.13 6.42 1.00
CA VAL A 123 -5.15 7.64 1.80
C VAL A 123 -3.78 8.32 1.80
N ILE A 124 -2.72 7.57 2.11
CA ILE A 124 -1.36 8.12 2.11
C ILE A 124 -0.99 8.63 0.71
N ALA A 125 -1.29 7.86 -0.34
CA ALA A 125 -1.00 8.29 -1.71
C ALA A 125 -1.75 9.58 -2.10
N ALA A 126 -3.00 9.73 -1.67
CA ALA A 126 -3.77 10.95 -1.92
C ALA A 126 -3.15 12.17 -1.22
N ASP A 127 -2.70 12.03 0.03
CA ASP A 127 -2.02 13.10 0.75
C ASP A 127 -0.68 13.45 0.10
N GLU A 128 0.12 12.44 -0.24
CA GLU A 128 1.40 12.61 -0.92
C GLU A 128 1.26 13.33 -2.25
N TYR A 129 0.24 12.98 -3.03
CA TYR A 129 -0.08 13.67 -4.28
C TYR A 129 -0.41 15.15 -4.04
N ARG A 130 -1.17 15.46 -2.99
CA ARG A 130 -1.51 16.86 -2.64
C ARG A 130 -0.26 17.62 -2.20
N PHE A 131 0.60 17.03 -1.38
CA PHE A 131 1.85 17.66 -0.95
C PHE A 131 2.75 17.97 -2.13
N TRP A 132 2.88 17.04 -3.07
CA TRP A 132 3.65 17.27 -4.29
C TRP A 132 3.06 18.36 -5.16
N ALA A 133 1.74 18.35 -5.38
CA ALA A 133 1.06 19.36 -6.16
C ALA A 133 1.15 20.77 -5.56
N ALA A 134 1.26 20.87 -4.23
CA ALA A 134 1.34 22.15 -3.52
C ALA A 134 2.77 22.67 -3.33
N ALA A 135 3.77 21.79 -3.28
CA ALA A 135 5.14 22.17 -3.01
C ALA A 135 5.79 22.89 -4.20
N GLY A 136 6.55 23.95 -3.91
CA GLY A 136 7.36 24.67 -4.89
C GLY A 136 8.72 24.01 -5.17
N SER A 137 9.14 23.04 -4.36
CA SER A 137 10.37 22.27 -4.57
C SER A 137 10.30 20.86 -3.98
N VAL A 138 11.25 20.01 -4.36
CA VAL A 138 11.40 18.66 -3.78
C VAL A 138 11.69 18.73 -2.29
N GLU A 139 12.52 19.66 -1.84
CA GLU A 139 12.85 19.85 -0.43
C GLU A 139 11.60 20.19 0.38
N GLU A 140 10.76 21.09 -0.12
CA GLU A 140 9.48 21.43 0.53
C GLU A 140 8.56 20.22 0.61
N TYR A 141 8.39 19.47 -0.47
CA TYR A 141 7.61 18.23 -0.50
C TYR A 141 8.08 17.21 0.57
N LEU A 142 9.40 17.08 0.75
CA LEU A 142 9.98 16.11 1.69
C LEU A 142 9.78 16.49 3.17
N THR A 143 9.41 17.73 3.47
CA THR A 143 9.08 18.16 4.84
C THR A 143 7.66 17.75 5.27
N GLN A 144 6.79 17.43 4.32
CA GLN A 144 5.39 17.12 4.58
C GLN A 144 5.18 15.60 4.72
N TRP A 145 4.31 15.20 5.65
CA TRP A 145 3.98 13.80 5.93
C TRP A 145 2.48 13.63 6.06
N SER A 146 1.94 12.51 5.58
CA SER A 146 0.52 12.17 5.80
C SER A 146 0.27 11.94 7.29
N ASP A 147 -0.83 12.49 7.80
CA ASP A 147 -1.27 12.28 9.19
C ASP A 147 -2.05 10.96 9.38
N PHE A 148 -1.99 10.05 8.41
CA PHE A 148 -2.58 8.72 8.54
C PHE A 148 -2.08 8.00 9.81
N ASP A 149 -3.02 7.58 10.64
CA ASP A 149 -2.75 6.90 11.92
C ASP A 149 -3.50 5.55 12.03
N ASP A 150 -4.83 5.54 11.79
CA ASP A 150 -5.68 4.34 11.85
C ASP A 150 -6.69 4.33 10.69
N GLY A 151 -6.87 3.18 10.05
CA GLY A 151 -7.74 3.02 8.88
C GLY A 151 -8.51 1.70 8.89
N PRO A 152 -9.63 1.59 9.64
CA PRO A 152 -10.47 0.40 9.66
C PRO A 152 -11.39 0.32 8.43
N VAL A 153 -11.45 -0.86 7.80
CA VAL A 153 -12.61 -1.23 6.97
C VAL A 153 -13.63 -1.87 7.90
N VAL A 154 -14.62 -1.06 8.31
CA VAL A 154 -15.66 -1.43 9.28
C VAL A 154 -16.36 -2.75 8.91
N ASP A 155 -16.53 -2.97 7.62
CA ASP A 155 -17.28 -4.11 7.11
C ASP A 155 -16.65 -4.66 5.83
N HIS A 156 -15.94 -5.76 5.96
CA HIS A 156 -15.21 -6.42 4.88
C HIS A 156 -16.09 -7.34 4.01
N ALA A 157 -17.35 -7.57 4.41
CA ALA A 157 -18.27 -8.46 3.71
C ALA A 157 -19.39 -7.73 2.94
N LYS A 158 -19.40 -6.39 2.95
CA LYS A 158 -20.47 -5.57 2.33
C LYS A 158 -20.69 -5.85 0.84
N LEU A 159 -19.62 -6.06 0.06
CA LEU A 159 -19.75 -6.33 -1.38
C LEU A 159 -20.47 -7.65 -1.63
N ARG A 160 -20.10 -8.71 -0.89
CA ARG A 160 -20.75 -10.02 -0.99
C ARG A 160 -22.23 -9.92 -0.64
N ARG A 161 -22.56 -9.33 0.51
CA ARG A 161 -23.96 -9.17 0.92
C ARG A 161 -24.78 -8.34 -0.05
N TYR A 162 -24.19 -7.28 -0.62
CA TYR A 162 -24.86 -6.49 -1.64
C TYR A 162 -25.21 -7.33 -2.87
N TRP A 163 -24.26 -8.10 -3.40
CA TRP A 163 -24.52 -8.98 -4.56
C TRP A 163 -25.53 -10.09 -4.24
N GLU A 164 -25.44 -10.71 -3.06
CA GLU A 164 -26.42 -11.69 -2.60
C GLU A 164 -27.83 -11.08 -2.48
N SER A 165 -27.95 -9.81 -2.08
CA SER A 165 -29.25 -9.13 -1.96
C SER A 165 -29.89 -8.71 -3.28
N VAL A 166 -29.11 -8.63 -4.37
CA VAL A 166 -29.60 -8.23 -5.70
C VAL A 166 -29.57 -9.38 -6.70
N ALA A 167 -29.04 -10.54 -6.31
CA ALA A 167 -29.12 -11.75 -7.12
C ALA A 167 -30.60 -12.13 -7.27
N PRO A 168 -31.10 -12.35 -8.50
CA PRO A 168 -32.47 -12.83 -8.66
C PRO A 168 -32.60 -14.16 -7.94
N ASP A 169 -33.70 -14.34 -7.20
CA ASP A 169 -34.07 -15.66 -6.68
C ASP A 169 -33.96 -16.64 -7.84
N SER A 170 -33.06 -17.62 -7.72
CA SER A 170 -33.10 -18.81 -8.56
C SER A 170 -34.36 -19.55 -8.17
N GLY A 171 -35.50 -19.05 -8.65
CA GLY A 171 -36.82 -19.57 -8.42
C GLY A 171 -36.76 -21.05 -8.68
N THR A 172 -37.11 -21.80 -7.65
CA THR A 172 -37.52 -23.18 -7.74
C THR A 172 -38.48 -23.31 -8.94
N CYS A 173 -38.01 -23.89 -10.04
CA CYS A 173 -38.89 -24.57 -10.96
C CYS A 173 -39.45 -25.77 -10.18
N GLY A 174 -40.55 -25.52 -9.48
CA GLY A 174 -41.47 -26.57 -9.09
C GLY A 174 -42.12 -27.11 -10.36
N SER A 175 -41.82 -28.37 -10.67
CA SER A 175 -42.67 -29.26 -11.45
C SER A 175 -42.35 -30.70 -11.08
#